data_AF-A0A945J0X0-F1
#
_entry.id   AF-A0A945J0X0-F1
#
_cell.length_a   1.000
_cell.length_b   1.000
_cell.length_c   1.000
_cell.angle_alpha   90.00
_cell.angle_beta   90.00
_cell.angle_gamma   90.00
#
_symmetry.space_group_name_H-M   'P 1'
#
loop_
_entity.id
_entity.type
_entity.pdbx_description
1 polymer ?
#
loop_
_entity_poly.entity_id
_entity_poly.type
_entity_poly.pdbx_seq_one_letter_code
_entity_poly.pdbx_strand_id
1 'polypeptide(L)'
;MKFTNILMAIFASSIILGCTQTTKALGIKKNAPNEFNILTKAPLVVPPEYNLRPPQIGTSSSENNYSQESAREALLGNIDEVEPTRGEVVLMSKAGVGSANPEIRLEIDGSNSVERKSKGFSDQVLFWKDGSSISSNSAPIDSDVEAKRLEAIISATGGKDVKITKRPGAAKLPGL
;
A
#
# COMPACT_ATOMS: atom_id res chain seq x y z
N MET A 1 22.98 -82.71 -17.41
CA MET A 1 21.66 -82.29 -17.95
C MET A 1 20.49 -82.57 -17.00
N LYS A 2 20.43 -83.70 -16.27
CA LYS A 2 19.31 -84.00 -15.34
C LYS A 2 19.21 -83.01 -14.14
N PHE A 3 20.34 -82.55 -13.62
CA PHE A 3 20.39 -81.60 -12.49
C PHE A 3 19.89 -80.19 -12.85
N THR A 4 20.14 -79.76 -14.09
CA THR A 4 19.71 -78.44 -14.60
C THR A 4 18.18 -78.36 -14.70
N ASN A 5 17.53 -79.45 -15.11
CA ASN A 5 16.07 -79.51 -15.23
C ASN A 5 15.38 -79.51 -13.86
N ILE A 6 15.98 -80.14 -12.85
CA ILE A 6 15.48 -80.13 -11.47
C ILE A 6 15.59 -78.73 -10.87
N LEU A 7 16.70 -78.04 -11.09
CA LEU A 7 16.91 -76.67 -10.62
C LEU A 7 15.88 -75.70 -11.24
N MET A 8 15.56 -75.88 -12.53
CA MET A 8 14.59 -75.05 -13.25
C MET A 8 13.14 -75.28 -12.76
N ALA A 9 12.79 -76.52 -12.41
CA ALA A 9 11.47 -76.85 -11.86
C ALA A 9 11.25 -76.25 -10.46
N ILE A 10 12.28 -76.24 -9.62
CA ILE A 10 12.22 -75.64 -8.27
C ILE A 10 12.06 -74.12 -8.36
N PHE A 11 12.76 -73.48 -9.30
CA PHE A 11 12.64 -72.04 -9.53
C PHE A 11 11.23 -71.65 -9.99
N ALA A 12 10.62 -72.43 -10.89
CA ALA A 12 9.27 -72.19 -11.38
C ALA A 12 8.21 -72.28 -10.27
N SER A 13 8.35 -73.21 -9.32
CA SER A 13 7.38 -73.35 -8.22
C SER A 13 7.43 -72.20 -7.21
N SER A 14 8.58 -71.54 -7.04
CA SER A 14 8.73 -70.42 -6.09
C SER A 14 7.97 -69.16 -6.53
N ILE A 15 7.80 -68.97 -7.85
CA ILE A 15 7.14 -67.79 -8.43
C ILE A 15 5.64 -67.75 -8.09
N ILE A 16 4.99 -68.90 -7.95
CA ILE A 16 3.53 -68.98 -7.78
C ILE A 16 3.09 -68.63 -6.34
N LEU A 17 3.94 -68.92 -5.34
CA LEU A 17 3.66 -68.63 -3.93
C LEU A 17 3.72 -67.13 -3.58
N GLY A 18 4.37 -66.31 -4.42
CA GLY A 18 4.50 -64.86 -4.21
C GLY A 18 3.27 -64.02 -4.56
N CYS A 19 2.35 -64.53 -5.40
CA CYS A 19 1.25 -63.72 -5.97
C CYS A 19 0.22 -63.24 -4.94
N THR A 20 0.09 -63.86 -3.76
CA THR A 20 -0.90 -63.41 -2.76
C THR A 20 -0.40 -62.22 -1.96
N GLN A 21 0.90 -62.16 -1.67
CA GLN A 21 1.53 -61.09 -0.89
C GLN A 21 1.70 -59.80 -1.72
N THR A 22 1.94 -59.94 -3.03
CA THR A 22 2.05 -58.81 -3.95
C THR A 22 0.74 -58.03 -4.02
N THR A 23 -0.43 -58.65 -4.01
CA THR A 23 -1.72 -57.92 -4.04
C THR A 23 -1.93 -56.97 -2.85
N LYS A 24 -1.35 -57.30 -1.69
CA LYS A 24 -1.37 -56.45 -0.48
C LYS A 24 -0.34 -55.32 -0.58
N ALA A 25 0.85 -55.60 -1.12
CA ALA A 25 1.92 -54.62 -1.33
C ALA A 25 1.63 -53.64 -2.48
N LEU A 26 0.94 -54.08 -3.54
CA LEU A 26 0.48 -53.25 -4.65
C LEU A 26 -0.79 -52.45 -4.32
N GLY A 27 -1.33 -52.55 -3.09
CA GLY A 27 -2.49 -51.75 -2.65
C GLY A 27 -3.83 -52.10 -3.31
N ILE A 28 -3.92 -53.24 -4.01
CA ILE A 28 -5.16 -53.72 -4.65
C ILE A 28 -6.24 -54.04 -3.60
N LYS A 29 -5.83 -54.40 -2.38
CA LYS A 29 -6.72 -54.54 -1.23
C LYS A 29 -6.77 -53.24 -0.42
N LYS A 30 -7.94 -52.60 -0.39
CA LYS A 30 -8.19 -51.36 0.36
C LYS A 30 -8.06 -51.59 1.87
N ASN A 31 -6.99 -51.08 2.48
CA ASN A 31 -6.95 -50.83 3.92
C ASN A 31 -7.61 -49.48 4.17
N ALA A 32 -8.81 -49.47 4.76
CA ALA A 32 -9.45 -48.23 5.19
C ALA A 32 -8.64 -47.65 6.37
N PRO A 33 -8.17 -46.38 6.29
CA PRO A 33 -7.58 -45.71 7.43
C PRO A 33 -8.61 -45.59 8.55
N ASN A 34 -8.21 -45.85 9.80
CA ASN A 34 -9.10 -45.78 10.95
C ASN A 34 -9.52 -44.32 11.22
N GLU A 35 -10.79 -44.00 10.97
CA GLU A 35 -11.38 -42.66 11.13
C GLU A 35 -11.44 -42.17 12.59
N PHE A 36 -11.18 -43.03 13.58
CA PHE A 36 -11.12 -42.67 14.99
C PHE A 36 -9.70 -42.40 15.49
N ASN A 37 -8.68 -42.50 14.62
CA ASN A 37 -7.31 -42.19 15.00
C ASN A 37 -7.07 -40.67 14.95
N ILE A 38 -7.32 -39.98 16.07
CA ILE A 38 -7.10 -38.54 16.20
C ILE A 38 -5.60 -38.29 16.32
N LEU A 39 -5.00 -37.70 15.28
CA LEU A 39 -3.64 -37.15 15.34
C LEU A 39 -3.68 -35.87 16.20
N THR A 40 -3.01 -35.88 17.35
CA THR A 40 -2.87 -34.69 18.19
C THR A 40 -2.06 -33.63 17.45
N LYS A 41 -2.64 -32.44 17.22
CA LYS A 41 -1.89 -31.30 16.72
C LYS A 41 -0.83 -30.88 17.74
N ALA A 42 0.34 -30.46 17.25
CA ALA A 42 1.32 -29.78 18.07
C ALA A 42 0.70 -28.53 18.72
N PRO A 43 1.06 -28.22 19.98
CA PRO A 43 0.54 -27.03 20.66
C PRO A 43 0.88 -25.76 19.88
N LEU A 44 -0.06 -24.82 19.83
CA LEU A 44 0.15 -23.51 19.24
C LEU A 44 1.07 -22.70 20.16
N VAL A 45 2.28 -22.39 19.70
CA VAL A 45 3.18 -21.46 20.39
C VAL A 45 2.84 -20.06 19.91
N VAL A 46 2.44 -19.19 20.85
CA VAL A 46 2.30 -17.76 20.59
C VAL A 46 3.73 -17.21 20.44
N PRO A 47 4.07 -16.58 19.31
CA PRO A 47 5.37 -15.92 19.14
C PRO A 47 5.60 -14.91 20.27
N PRO A 48 6.86 -14.59 20.62
CA PRO A 48 7.13 -13.53 21.57
C PRO A 48 6.49 -12.25 21.05
N GLU A 49 5.42 -11.82 21.72
CA GLU A 49 4.82 -10.50 21.52
C GLU A 49 5.90 -9.49 21.88
N TYR A 50 6.57 -8.95 20.86
CA TYR A 50 7.33 -7.73 21.04
C TYR A 50 6.31 -6.68 21.44
N ASN A 51 6.17 -6.47 22.75
CA ASN A 51 5.35 -5.44 23.38
C ASN A 51 5.93 -4.03 23.11
N LEU A 52 6.48 -3.85 21.92
CA LEU A 52 6.95 -2.58 21.42
C LEU A 52 5.68 -1.76 21.16
N ARG A 53 5.61 -0.62 21.83
CA ARG A 53 4.67 0.41 21.45
C ARG A 53 4.82 0.65 19.95
N PRO A 54 3.71 0.69 19.19
CA PRO A 54 3.75 1.17 17.82
C PRO A 54 4.54 2.49 17.77
N PRO A 55 5.48 2.64 16.81
CA PRO A 55 6.27 3.85 16.70
C PRO A 55 5.34 5.06 16.51
N GLN A 56 5.70 6.20 17.09
CA GLN A 56 4.92 7.42 16.93
C GLN A 56 4.90 7.81 15.45
N ILE A 57 3.72 8.17 14.95
CA ILE A 57 3.53 8.69 13.60
C ILE A 57 4.43 9.92 13.42
N GLY A 58 5.31 9.90 12.42
CA GLY A 58 6.28 10.97 12.14
C GLY A 58 7.66 10.82 12.80
N THR A 59 7.92 9.74 13.54
CA THR A 59 9.27 9.44 14.05
C THR A 59 10.09 8.60 13.07
N SER A 60 11.42 8.78 13.06
CA SER A 60 12.31 8.05 12.14
C SER A 60 12.32 6.56 12.47
N SER A 61 11.81 5.77 11.54
CA SER A 61 11.94 4.31 11.57
C SER A 61 13.25 3.89 10.91
N SER A 62 13.84 2.78 11.36
CA SER A 62 15.06 2.22 10.75
C SER A 62 14.89 1.92 9.26
N GLU A 63 13.67 1.57 8.83
CA GLU A 63 13.35 1.29 7.43
C GLU A 63 13.33 2.56 6.55
N ASN A 64 12.92 3.71 7.11
CA ASN A 64 12.93 4.99 6.41
C ASN A 64 14.35 5.53 6.20
N ASN A 65 15.26 5.29 7.15
CA ASN A 65 16.66 5.71 7.02
C ASN A 65 17.35 4.97 5.87
N TYR A 66 17.07 3.68 5.71
CA TYR A 66 17.66 2.87 4.63
C TYR A 66 17.16 3.30 3.24
N SER A 67 15.86 3.62 3.11
CA SER A 67 15.30 4.09 1.84
C SER A 67 15.79 5.49 1.46
N GLN A 68 15.96 6.39 2.43
CA GLN A 68 16.58 7.70 2.18
C GLN A 68 18.03 7.60 1.75
N GLU A 69 18.82 6.72 2.38
CA GLU A 69 20.22 6.47 2.01
C GLU A 69 20.31 6.03 0.55
N SER A 70 19.53 5.00 0.18
CA SER A 70 19.49 4.49 -1.20
C SER A 70 19.00 5.54 -2.20
N ALA A 71 17.99 6.33 -1.85
CA ALA A 71 17.50 7.41 -2.71
C ALA A 71 18.56 8.51 -2.90
N ARG A 72 19.29 8.86 -1.83
CA ARG A 72 20.35 9.87 -1.89
C ARG A 72 21.52 9.39 -2.75
N GLU A 73 21.92 8.14 -2.59
CA GLU A 73 22.93 7.50 -3.45
C GLU A 73 22.47 7.47 -4.92
N ALA A 74 21.20 7.18 -5.20
CA ALA A 74 20.67 7.18 -6.56
C ALA A 74 20.61 8.59 -7.19
N LEU A 75 20.33 9.63 -6.40
CA LEU A 75 20.19 11.01 -6.87
C LEU A 75 21.51 11.77 -6.98
N LEU A 76 22.37 11.63 -5.98
CA LEU A 76 23.63 12.36 -5.86
C LEU A 76 24.83 11.51 -6.29
N GLY A 77 24.66 10.20 -6.45
CA GLY A 77 25.76 9.27 -6.66
C GLY A 77 26.59 9.06 -5.39
N ASN A 78 27.77 8.49 -5.56
CA ASN A 78 28.80 8.52 -4.53
C ASN A 78 29.30 9.97 -4.41
N ILE A 79 28.99 10.60 -3.28
CA ILE A 79 29.60 11.87 -2.90
C ILE A 79 31.09 11.62 -2.64
N ASP A 80 31.94 12.20 -3.47
CA ASP A 80 33.39 12.14 -3.26
C ASP A 80 33.73 12.74 -1.89
N GLU A 81 34.53 12.02 -1.12
CA GLU A 81 34.94 12.37 0.25
C GLU A 81 36.04 13.45 0.24
N VAL A 82 35.87 14.48 -0.59
CA VAL A 82 36.79 15.62 -0.67
C VAL A 82 36.50 16.55 0.49
N GLU A 83 37.49 16.76 1.36
CA GLU A 83 37.37 17.74 2.43
C GLU A 83 37.17 19.16 1.85
N PRO A 84 36.12 19.88 2.25
CA PRO A 84 35.86 21.22 1.76
C PRO A 84 36.99 22.17 2.16
N THR A 85 37.37 23.04 1.23
CA THR A 85 38.39 24.06 1.46
C THR A 85 37.93 25.07 2.51
N ARG A 86 38.88 25.79 3.13
CA ARG A 86 38.56 26.82 4.14
C ARG A 86 37.56 27.86 3.65
N GLY A 87 37.58 28.21 2.36
CA GLY A 87 36.63 29.15 1.76
C GLY A 87 35.23 28.57 1.65
N GLU A 88 35.11 27.30 1.27
CA GLU A 88 33.83 26.58 1.17
C GLU A 88 33.19 26.40 2.55
N VAL A 89 33.97 26.06 3.57
CA VAL A 89 33.47 25.96 4.96
C VAL A 89 32.85 27.29 5.42
N VAL A 90 33.50 28.43 5.10
CA VAL A 90 32.94 29.75 5.42
C VAL A 90 31.64 30.01 4.65
N LEU A 91 31.57 29.64 3.37
CA LEU A 91 30.35 29.76 2.57
C LEU A 91 29.21 28.91 3.13
N MET A 92 29.48 27.65 3.48
CA MET A 92 28.52 26.71 4.07
C MET A 92 28.01 27.20 5.42
N SER A 93 28.89 27.76 6.26
CA SER A 93 28.50 28.35 7.53
C SER A 93 27.56 29.55 7.35
N LYS A 94 27.83 30.42 6.36
CA LYS A 94 26.95 31.54 6.02
C LYS A 94 25.63 31.10 5.37
N ALA A 95 25.66 30.02 4.60
CA ALA A 95 24.48 29.42 3.98
C ALA A 95 23.62 28.64 4.99
N GLY A 96 24.07 28.47 6.23
CA GLY A 96 23.32 27.80 7.29
C GLY A 96 23.24 26.28 7.14
N VAL A 97 24.17 25.67 6.40
CA VAL A 97 24.17 24.22 6.13
C VAL A 97 24.19 23.40 7.42
N GLY A 98 24.93 23.84 8.44
CA GLY A 98 25.01 23.15 9.74
C GLY A 98 23.73 23.20 10.58
N SER A 99 22.77 24.06 10.23
CA SER A 99 21.48 24.18 10.92
C SER A 99 20.35 23.44 10.20
N ALA A 100 20.62 22.87 9.02
CA ALA A 100 19.62 22.14 8.25
C ALA A 100 19.32 20.79 8.89
N ASN A 101 18.05 20.50 9.16
CA ASN A 101 17.62 19.18 9.59
C ASN A 101 17.68 18.20 8.39
N PRO A 102 18.54 17.16 8.42
CA PRO A 102 18.62 16.19 7.32
C PRO A 102 17.30 15.42 7.13
N GLU A 103 16.52 15.26 8.20
CA GLU A 103 15.26 14.52 8.23
C GLU A 103 14.02 15.41 8.04
N ILE A 104 14.18 16.65 7.55
CA ILE A 104 13.05 17.58 7.40
C ILE A 104 11.93 17.02 6.51
N ARG A 105 12.28 16.17 5.53
CA ARG A 105 11.28 15.51 4.68
C ARG A 105 10.41 14.53 5.46
N LEU A 106 11.00 13.78 6.39
CA LEU A 106 10.25 12.89 7.27
C LEU A 106 9.29 13.68 8.18
N GLU A 107 9.73 14.82 8.70
CA GLU A 107 8.89 15.69 9.52
C GLU A 107 7.73 16.31 8.72
N ILE A 108 8.02 16.81 7.51
CA ILE A 108 7.02 17.35 6.60
C ILE A 108 6.03 16.26 6.16
N ASP A 109 6.51 15.08 5.80
CA ASP A 109 5.66 14.00 5.30
C ASP A 109 4.87 13.34 6.42
N GLY A 110 5.48 13.20 7.60
CA GLY A 110 4.81 12.75 8.82
C GLY A 110 3.70 13.70 9.26
N SER A 111 3.95 15.01 9.22
CA SER A 111 2.95 16.04 9.53
C SER A 111 1.87 16.19 8.45
N ASN A 112 2.21 16.00 7.16
CA ASN A 112 1.25 16.09 6.05
C ASN A 112 0.53 14.78 5.71
N SER A 113 0.79 13.70 6.43
CA SER A 113 0.31 12.34 6.08
C SER A 113 -1.21 12.19 5.99
N VAL A 114 -2.02 13.17 6.43
CA VAL A 114 -3.49 13.14 6.29
C VAL A 114 -4.11 14.49 5.91
N GLU A 115 -3.39 15.44 5.31
CA GLU A 115 -4.08 16.57 4.65
C GLU A 115 -4.51 16.17 3.24
N ARG A 116 -5.64 15.49 3.16
CA ARG A 116 -6.43 15.35 1.93
C ARG A 116 -6.84 16.75 1.50
N LYS A 117 -6.03 17.42 0.65
CA LYS A 117 -6.39 18.70 0.04
C LYS A 117 -7.81 18.59 -0.51
N SER A 118 -8.67 19.56 -0.17
CA SER A 118 -10.03 19.59 -0.67
C SER A 118 -9.99 19.54 -2.20
N LYS A 119 -10.68 18.58 -2.81
CA LYS A 119 -10.94 18.48 -4.26
C LYS A 119 -11.85 19.62 -4.74
N GLY A 120 -11.45 20.85 -4.47
CA GLY A 120 -12.20 22.05 -4.81
C GLY A 120 -11.80 22.54 -6.20
N PHE A 121 -11.45 23.81 -6.27
CA PHE A 121 -11.15 24.52 -7.51
C PHE A 121 -10.03 23.88 -8.36
N SER A 122 -8.96 23.37 -7.74
CA SER A 122 -7.82 22.81 -8.47
C SER A 122 -8.20 21.55 -9.28
N ASP A 123 -9.03 20.68 -8.74
CA ASP A 123 -9.53 19.48 -9.43
C ASP A 123 -10.47 19.87 -10.58
N GLN A 124 -11.30 20.91 -10.38
CA GLN A 124 -12.18 21.45 -11.41
C GLN A 124 -11.40 22.00 -12.61
N VAL A 125 -10.24 22.62 -12.39
CA VAL A 125 -9.38 23.12 -13.48
C VAL A 125 -8.66 21.99 -14.18
N LEU A 126 -8.13 21.00 -13.44
CA LEU A 126 -7.37 19.88 -13.99
C LEU A 126 -8.23 18.90 -14.79
N PHE A 127 -9.49 18.68 -14.37
CA PHE A 127 -10.41 17.72 -14.98
C PHE A 127 -11.58 18.40 -15.72
N TRP A 128 -11.37 19.63 -16.19
CA TRP A 128 -12.35 20.36 -17.00
C TRP A 128 -12.48 19.72 -18.39
N LYS A 129 -13.68 19.27 -18.76
CA LYS A 129 -13.98 18.82 -20.13
C LYS A 129 -15.37 19.28 -20.57
N ASP A 130 -15.46 19.94 -21.72
CA ASP A 130 -16.71 20.37 -22.36
C ASP A 130 -17.68 21.15 -21.44
N GLY A 131 -17.13 22.04 -20.59
CA GLY A 131 -17.92 22.90 -19.71
C GLY A 131 -18.41 22.25 -18.42
N SER A 132 -17.99 21.02 -18.13
CA SER A 132 -18.30 20.32 -16.88
C SER A 132 -17.04 19.69 -16.27
N SER A 133 -16.88 19.78 -14.96
CA SER A 133 -15.83 19.03 -14.26
C SER A 133 -16.30 17.62 -13.98
N ILE A 134 -15.54 16.63 -14.43
CA ILE A 134 -15.78 15.23 -14.11
C ILE A 134 -15.40 15.05 -12.64
N SER A 135 -16.36 15.25 -11.74
CA SER A 135 -16.19 14.90 -10.33
C SER A 135 -15.99 13.38 -10.26
N SER A 136 -14.80 12.94 -9.88
CA SER A 136 -14.48 11.54 -9.62
C SER A 136 -15.07 11.05 -8.29
N ASN A 137 -16.21 11.60 -7.86
CA ASN A 137 -16.94 11.13 -6.69
C ASN A 137 -18.05 10.18 -7.14
N SER A 138 -17.73 8.89 -7.22
CA SER A 138 -18.68 7.83 -6.87
C SER A 138 -18.82 7.69 -5.34
N ALA A 139 -18.70 8.79 -4.60
CA ALA A 139 -19.14 8.85 -3.21
C ALA A 139 -20.63 9.18 -3.22
N PRO A 140 -21.48 8.40 -2.53
CA PRO A 140 -22.89 8.75 -2.36
C PRO A 140 -23.00 10.19 -1.84
N ILE A 141 -23.78 11.01 -2.54
CA ILE A 141 -24.13 12.36 -2.10
C ILE A 141 -24.88 12.20 -0.76
N ASP A 142 -24.40 12.88 0.27
CA ASP A 142 -25.10 12.98 1.54
C ASP A 142 -26.38 13.82 1.34
N SER A 143 -27.54 13.18 1.44
CA SER A 143 -28.84 13.79 1.17
C SER A 143 -29.17 14.92 2.15
N ASP A 144 -28.70 14.83 3.40
CA ASP A 144 -29.08 15.76 4.45
C ASP A 144 -28.32 17.09 4.31
N VAL A 145 -27.06 17.01 3.87
CA VAL A 145 -26.24 18.19 3.59
C VAL A 145 -26.75 18.92 2.34
N GLU A 146 -27.08 18.18 1.28
CA GLU A 146 -27.59 18.80 0.05
C GLU A 146 -28.98 19.41 0.24
N ALA A 147 -29.86 18.79 1.03
CA ALA A 147 -31.14 19.37 1.40
C ALA A 147 -30.99 20.73 2.10
N LYS A 148 -30.08 20.83 3.09
CA LYS A 148 -29.79 22.10 3.78
C LYS A 148 -29.22 23.16 2.83
N ARG A 149 -28.37 22.76 1.89
CA ARG A 149 -27.82 23.67 0.87
C ARG A 149 -28.93 24.22 -0.03
N LEU A 150 -29.87 23.37 -0.44
CA LEU A 150 -31.02 23.77 -1.24
C LEU A 150 -31.98 24.68 -0.47
N GLU A 151 -32.26 24.39 0.80
CA GLU A 151 -33.05 25.26 1.68
C GLU A 151 -32.41 26.64 1.84
N ALA A 152 -31.09 26.69 2.06
CA ALA A 152 -30.36 27.95 2.16
C ALA A 152 -30.44 28.76 0.84
N ILE A 153 -30.30 28.11 -0.31
CA ILE A 153 -30.46 28.75 -1.62
C ILE A 153 -31.88 29.28 -1.78
N ILE A 154 -32.91 28.45 -1.51
CA ILE A 154 -34.31 28.85 -1.63
C ILE A 154 -34.63 30.02 -0.69
N SER A 155 -34.08 30.03 0.52
CA SER A 155 -34.24 31.12 1.48
C SER A 155 -33.63 32.43 0.98
N ALA A 156 -32.48 32.35 0.31
CA ALA A 156 -31.76 33.52 -0.20
C ALA A 156 -32.34 34.05 -1.52
N THR A 157 -32.84 33.17 -2.40
CA THR A 157 -33.35 33.52 -3.73
C THR A 157 -34.87 33.65 -3.78
N GLY A 158 -35.57 33.27 -2.71
CA GLY A 158 -37.03 33.19 -2.66
C GLY A 158 -37.61 32.20 -3.67
N GLY A 159 -36.81 31.23 -4.13
CA GLY A 159 -37.20 30.24 -5.14
C GLY A 159 -37.32 30.78 -6.56
N LYS A 160 -36.83 31.99 -6.85
CA LYS A 160 -36.85 32.60 -8.20
C LYS A 160 -35.48 32.51 -8.85
N ASP A 161 -35.47 32.44 -10.19
CA ASP A 161 -34.23 32.46 -10.97
C ASP A 161 -33.46 33.76 -10.74
N VAL A 162 -32.22 33.64 -10.27
CA VAL A 162 -31.33 34.79 -10.02
C VAL A 162 -30.68 35.21 -11.33
N LYS A 163 -31.23 36.24 -11.96
CA LYS A 163 -30.63 36.87 -13.14
C LYS A 163 -29.66 37.96 -12.70
N ILE A 164 -28.36 37.65 -12.68
CA ILE A 164 -27.32 38.65 -12.41
C ILE A 164 -27.17 39.53 -13.65
N THR A 165 -27.60 40.79 -13.57
CA THR A 165 -27.37 41.79 -14.63
C THR A 165 -26.32 42.79 -14.18
N LYS A 166 -25.46 43.22 -15.10
CA LYS A 166 -24.50 44.29 -14.85
C LYS A 166 -25.29 45.60 -14.73
N ARG A 167 -25.17 46.31 -13.60
CA ARG A 167 -25.76 47.63 -13.44
C ARG A 167 -25.30 48.51 -14.61
N PRO A 168 -26.22 49.08 -15.41
CA PRO A 168 -25.81 49.99 -16.48
C PRO A 168 -25.06 51.15 -15.85
N GLY A 169 -23.80 51.34 -16.26
CA GLY A 169 -22.96 52.40 -15.74
C GLY A 169 -23.56 53.74 -16.16
N ALA A 170 -24.17 54.46 -15.21
CA ALA A 170 -24.39 55.88 -15.40
C ALA A 170 -23.01 56.56 -15.48
N ALA A 171 -22.80 57.41 -16.49
CA ALA A 171 -21.62 58.24 -16.56
C ALA A 171 -21.54 59.07 -15.27
N LYS A 172 -20.53 58.82 -14.43
CA LYS A 172 -20.19 59.71 -13.31
C LYS A 172 -19.71 61.01 -13.93
N LEU A 173 -20.57 62.02 -13.95
CA LEU A 173 -20.17 63.38 -14.30
C LEU A 173 -19.19 63.86 -13.22
N PRO A 174 -17.95 64.20 -13.58
CA PRO A 174 -17.01 64.77 -12.62
C PRO A 174 -17.42 66.23 -12.36
N GLY A 175 -17.77 66.53 -11.10
CA GLY A 175 -17.99 67.89 -10.63
C GLY A 175 -19.44 68.39 -10.72
N LEU A 176 -20.30 67.87 -9.85
CA LEU A 176 -21.30 68.65 -9.10
C LEU A 176 -21.62 67.93 -7.78
#